data_AF-A0A3M5DHU8-F1
#
_entry.id   AF-A0A3M5DHU8-F1
#
_cell.length_a   1.000
_cell.length_b   1.000
_cell.length_c   1.000
_cell.angle_alpha   90.00
_cell.angle_beta   90.00
_cell.angle_gamma   90.00
#
_symmetry.space_group_name_H-M   'P 1'
#
loop_
_entity.id
_entity.type
_entity.pdbx_description
1 polymer ?
#
loop_
_entity_poly.entity_id
_entity_poly.type
_entity_poly.pdbx_seq_one_letter_code
_entity_poly.pdbx_strand_id
1 'polypeptide(L)'
;MPAVMYSAKTVASLDGKAIRLGGYPVPLENDAKGRVTEFFLVPYPGACIHVPPPPPNQIVLVRYPQGLKLTDIYTPLWVSGTLKIEQVSNDLADAAYAIDKARVKVVEEADL
;
A
#
# COMPACT_ATOMS: atom_id res chain seq x y z
N MET A 1 -18.35 4.41 15.98
CA MET A 1 -17.69 5.15 14.88
C MET A 1 -18.37 4.76 13.56
N PRO A 2 -18.44 5.63 12.54
CA PRO A 2 -19.10 5.34 11.27
C PRO A 2 -18.53 4.11 10.57
N ALA A 3 -19.38 3.29 9.95
CA ALA A 3 -18.96 2.07 9.25
C ALA A 3 -17.93 2.32 8.13
N VAL A 4 -17.92 3.54 7.57
CA VAL A 4 -16.93 3.95 6.56
C VAL A 4 -15.51 3.93 7.08
N MET A 5 -15.27 4.10 8.39
CA MET A 5 -13.92 4.12 8.97
C MET A 5 -13.27 2.73 9.06
N TYR A 6 -14.05 1.64 8.91
CA TYR A 6 -13.57 0.26 9.09
C TYR A 6 -14.04 -0.68 7.98
N SER A 7 -14.47 -0.12 6.83
CA SER A 7 -15.03 -0.93 5.75
C SER A 7 -13.95 -1.81 5.09
N ALA A 8 -14.16 -3.12 5.12
CA ALA A 8 -13.41 -4.09 4.32
C ALA A 8 -14.12 -4.49 3.02
N LYS A 9 -15.20 -3.79 2.63
CA LYS A 9 -15.95 -4.09 1.39
C LYS A 9 -15.08 -3.83 0.17
N THR A 10 -14.92 -4.85 -0.67
CA THR A 10 -14.12 -4.80 -1.88
C THR A 10 -14.96 -4.72 -3.16
N VAL A 11 -14.31 -4.36 -4.27
CA VAL A 11 -14.90 -4.38 -5.60
C VAL A 11 -14.46 -5.66 -6.32
N ALA A 12 -15.31 -6.68 -6.33
CA ALA A 12 -14.99 -8.02 -6.83
C ALA A 12 -14.39 -8.04 -8.24
N SER A 13 -14.83 -7.15 -9.13
CA SER A 13 -14.34 -7.07 -10.51
C SER A 13 -12.90 -6.57 -10.67
N LEU A 14 -12.28 -6.07 -9.59
CA LEU A 14 -10.88 -5.65 -9.57
C LEU A 14 -9.91 -6.80 -9.27
N ASP A 15 -10.40 -7.94 -8.76
CA ASP A 15 -9.53 -9.08 -8.46
C ASP A 15 -8.84 -9.61 -9.73
N GLY A 16 -7.53 -9.83 -9.62
CA GLY A 16 -6.69 -10.30 -10.72
C GLY A 16 -6.42 -9.26 -11.82
N LYS A 17 -6.88 -8.02 -11.70
CA LYS A 17 -6.64 -6.98 -12.71
C LYS A 17 -5.19 -6.47 -12.66
N ALA A 18 -4.63 -6.22 -13.84
CA ALA A 18 -3.43 -5.42 -13.97
C ALA A 18 -3.79 -3.94 -13.71
N ILE A 19 -3.13 -3.34 -12.72
CA ILE A 19 -3.44 -2.00 -12.23
C ILE A 19 -2.16 -1.20 -11.99
N ARG A 20 -2.28 0.13 -12.00
CA ARG A 20 -1.34 1.07 -11.40
C ARG A 20 -2.06 1.96 -10.40
N LEU A 21 -1.53 2.05 -9.18
CA LEU A 21 -2.01 2.92 -8.11
C LEU A 21 -0.94 3.93 -7.72
N GLY A 22 -1.38 5.15 -7.39
CA GLY A 22 -0.56 6.15 -6.72
C GLY A 22 -0.86 6.14 -5.22
N GLY A 23 0.14 6.33 -4.39
CA GLY A 23 -0.05 6.43 -2.93
C GLY A 23 1.25 6.63 -2.18
N TYR A 24 1.19 6.51 -0.86
CA TYR A 24 2.32 6.70 0.04
C TYR A 24 2.67 5.39 0.74
N PRO A 25 3.95 5.10 1.00
CA PRO A 25 4.36 3.88 1.66
C PRO A 25 4.28 4.00 3.18
N VAL A 26 3.76 2.97 3.82
CA VAL A 26 3.91 2.72 5.26
C VAL A 26 4.73 1.44 5.42
N PRO A 27 6.03 1.53 5.77
CA PRO A 27 6.92 0.37 5.85
C PRO A 27 6.45 -0.67 6.89
N LEU A 28 6.51 -1.96 6.53
CA LEU A 28 6.21 -3.08 7.42
C LEU A 28 7.44 -3.93 7.69
N GLU A 29 8.18 -4.28 6.63
CA GLU A 29 9.38 -5.10 6.73
C GLU A 29 10.57 -4.48 5.98
N ASN A 30 11.78 -4.73 6.49
CA ASN A 30 13.03 -4.33 5.87
C ASN A 30 13.98 -5.52 5.74
N ASP A 31 14.79 -5.52 4.69
CA ASP A 31 15.90 -6.46 4.58
C ASP A 31 17.10 -6.07 5.47
N ALA A 32 18.12 -6.93 5.52
CA ALA A 32 19.34 -6.70 6.30
C ALA A 32 20.14 -5.44 5.87
N LYS A 33 19.82 -4.84 4.72
CA LYS A 33 20.43 -3.61 4.21
C LYS A 33 19.55 -2.38 4.47
N GLY A 34 18.44 -2.54 5.20
CA GLY A 34 17.49 -1.47 5.50
C GLY A 34 16.62 -1.07 4.32
N ARG A 35 16.45 -1.93 3.30
CA ARG A 35 15.54 -1.67 2.18
C ARG A 35 14.16 -2.22 2.52
N VAL A 36 13.12 -1.43 2.27
CA VAL A 36 11.73 -1.81 2.54
C VAL A 36 11.32 -2.93 1.58
N THR A 37 10.97 -4.10 2.09
CA THR A 37 10.57 -5.28 1.31
C THR A 37 9.08 -5.55 1.36
N GLU A 38 8.39 -5.00 2.35
CA GLU A 38 6.94 -5.05 2.46
C GLU A 38 6.43 -3.72 3.04
N PHE A 39 5.34 -3.20 2.47
CA PHE A 39 4.73 -1.95 2.92
C PHE A 39 3.24 -1.90 2.58
N PHE A 40 2.49 -1.09 3.31
CA PHE A 40 1.17 -0.67 2.87
C PHE A 40 1.26 0.54 1.95
N LEU A 41 0.49 0.52 0.86
CA LEU A 41 0.23 1.70 0.03
C LEU A 41 -1.09 2.32 0.49
N VAL A 42 -1.03 3.60 0.88
CA VAL A 42 -2.14 4.36 1.46
C VAL A 42 -2.42 5.65 0.67
N PRO A 43 -3.64 6.22 0.75
CA PRO A 43 -4.03 7.33 -0.13
C PRO A 43 -3.51 8.71 0.30
N TYR A 44 -2.95 8.85 1.51
CA TYR A 44 -2.42 10.11 2.02
C TYR A 44 -1.15 9.88 2.85
N PRO A 45 -0.23 10.85 2.88
CA PRO A 45 1.03 10.68 3.60
C PRO A 45 0.82 10.71 5.11
N GLY A 46 1.69 10.03 5.85
CA GLY A 46 1.61 9.96 7.31
C GLY A 46 0.41 9.17 7.85
N ALA A 47 -0.32 8.44 6.99
CA ALA A 47 -1.32 7.49 7.47
C ALA A 47 -0.68 6.46 8.40
N CYS A 48 -1.47 5.96 9.35
CA CYS A 48 -1.04 5.01 10.39
C CYS A 48 -0.03 5.57 11.42
N ILE A 49 0.46 6.80 11.28
CA ILE A 49 1.20 7.53 12.35
C ILE A 49 0.23 8.28 13.26
N HIS A 50 -0.89 8.75 12.69
CA HIS A 50 -2.00 9.36 13.41
C HIS A 50 -3.24 8.46 13.30
N VAL A 51 -4.06 8.46 14.35
CA VAL A 51 -5.30 7.66 14.41
C VAL A 51 -6.50 8.43 13.87
N PRO A 52 -7.50 7.74 13.28
CA PRO A 52 -7.49 6.32 12.93
C PRO A 52 -6.75 6.04 11.59
N PRO A 53 -6.28 4.80 11.36
CA PRO A 53 -5.79 4.39 10.05
C PRO A 53 -6.89 4.50 8.97
N PRO A 54 -6.52 4.48 7.68
CA PRO A 54 -7.51 4.38 6.61
C PRO A 54 -8.36 3.11 6.77
N PRO A 55 -9.59 3.10 6.24
CA PRO A 55 -10.41 1.89 6.17
C PRO A 55 -9.67 0.77 5.40
N PRO A 56 -9.89 -0.51 5.74
CA PRO A 56 -9.15 -1.62 5.12
C PRO A 56 -9.28 -1.69 3.59
N ASN A 57 -10.42 -1.29 3.04
CA ASN A 57 -10.64 -1.21 1.60
C ASN A 57 -9.95 -0.02 0.90
N GLN A 58 -9.18 0.78 1.64
CA GLN A 58 -8.32 1.86 1.13
C GLN A 58 -6.83 1.59 1.41
N ILE A 59 -6.48 0.40 1.90
CA ILE A 59 -5.10 -0.02 2.16
C ILE A 59 -4.76 -1.19 1.25
N VAL A 60 -3.58 -1.15 0.65
CA VAL A 60 -3.06 -2.21 -0.22
C VAL A 60 -1.73 -2.72 0.31
N LEU A 61 -1.63 -4.01 0.61
CA LEU A 61 -0.34 -4.64 0.93
C LEU A 61 0.50 -4.76 -0.35
N VAL A 62 1.75 -4.32 -0.31
CA VAL A 62 2.69 -4.45 -1.41
C VAL A 62 3.90 -5.27 -0.96
N ARG A 63 4.07 -6.43 -1.60
CA ARG A 63 5.23 -7.30 -1.41
C ARG A 63 6.27 -7.01 -2.49
N TYR A 64 7.45 -6.56 -2.07
CA TYR A 64 8.49 -6.05 -2.96
C TYR A 64 9.89 -6.57 -2.59
N PRO A 65 10.17 -7.87 -2.83
CA PRO A 65 11.38 -8.55 -2.34
C PRO A 65 12.70 -7.97 -2.89
N GLN A 66 12.65 -7.22 -4.00
CA GLN A 66 13.82 -6.53 -4.53
C GLN A 66 14.30 -5.35 -3.64
N GLY A 67 13.44 -4.89 -2.73
CA GLY A 67 13.71 -3.84 -1.77
C GLY A 67 13.58 -2.44 -2.38
N LEU A 68 12.92 -1.54 -1.65
CA LEU A 68 12.83 -0.12 -1.97
C LEU A 68 13.75 0.67 -1.03
N LYS A 69 14.67 1.46 -1.60
CA LYS A 69 15.40 2.45 -0.82
C LYS A 69 14.48 3.66 -0.60
N LEU A 70 13.77 3.65 0.52
CA LEU A 70 12.87 4.73 0.89
C LEU A 70 13.62 5.77 1.71
N THR A 71 13.72 6.99 1.20
CA THR A 71 14.34 8.11 1.93
C THR A 71 13.34 8.85 2.79
N ASP A 72 12.07 8.88 2.36
CA ASP A 72 11.00 9.60 3.05
C ASP A 72 9.64 8.93 2.76
N ILE A 73 8.87 8.62 3.83
CA ILE A 73 7.51 8.08 3.75
C ILE A 73 6.48 9.08 3.18
N TYR A 74 6.82 10.38 3.14
CA TYR A 74 6.03 11.41 2.48
C TYR A 74 6.25 11.42 0.96
N THR A 75 7.14 10.58 0.43
CA THR A 75 7.39 10.47 -1.02
C THR A 75 6.28 9.61 -1.67
N PRO A 76 5.52 10.15 -2.65
CA PRO A 76 4.53 9.38 -3.36
C PRO A 76 5.16 8.35 -4.31
N LEU A 77 4.50 7.21 -4.44
CA LEU A 77 4.91 6.07 -5.26
C LEU A 77 3.84 5.72 -6.30
N TRP A 78 4.30 5.38 -7.50
CA TRP A 78 3.55 4.56 -8.44
C TRP A 78 3.83 3.08 -8.16
N VAL A 79 2.78 2.32 -7.85
CA VAL A 79 2.83 0.86 -7.70
C VAL A 79 1.98 0.22 -8.77
N SER A 80 2.60 -0.61 -9.61
CA SER A 80 1.91 -1.36 -10.65
C SER A 80 2.03 -2.86 -10.40
N GLY A 81 1.04 -3.64 -10.77
CA GLY A 81 1.07 -5.10 -10.63
C GLY A 81 -0.30 -5.73 -10.83
N THR A 82 -0.49 -6.91 -10.26
CA THR A 82 -1.78 -7.60 -10.25
C THR A 82 -2.46 -7.38 -8.91
N LEU A 83 -3.62 -6.71 -8.89
CA LEU A 83 -4.41 -6.56 -7.68
C LEU A 83 -5.00 -7.90 -7.26
N LYS A 84 -4.98 -8.17 -5.97
CA LYS A 84 -5.64 -9.30 -5.34
C LYS A 84 -6.58 -8.79 -4.26
N ILE A 85 -7.78 -9.38 -4.20
CA ILE A 85 -8.61 -9.27 -3.00
C ILE A 85 -8.03 -10.25 -1.98
N GLU A 86 -7.37 -9.71 -0.97
CA GLU A 86 -6.68 -10.46 0.07
C GLU A 86 -6.90 -9.73 1.40
N GLN A 87 -7.45 -10.43 2.39
CA GLN A 87 -7.57 -9.88 3.74
C GLN A 87 -6.23 -10.05 4.45
N VAL A 88 -5.65 -8.94 4.86
CA VAL A 88 -4.39 -8.87 5.59
C VAL A 88 -4.68 -8.17 6.91
N SER A 89 -4.19 -8.73 8.00
CA SER A 89 -4.29 -8.13 9.33
C SER A 89 -2.95 -8.23 10.02
N ASN A 90 -2.45 -7.11 10.54
CA ASN A 90 -1.25 -7.04 11.34
C ASN A 90 -1.41 -5.96 12.44
N ASP A 91 -0.39 -5.80 13.28
CA ASP A 91 -0.41 -4.87 14.42
C ASP A 91 -0.63 -3.41 14.01
N LEU A 92 -0.37 -3.05 12.74
CA LEU A 92 -0.48 -1.68 12.26
C LEU A 92 -1.84 -1.36 11.66
N ALA A 93 -2.38 -2.25 10.83
CA ALA A 93 -3.67 -2.06 10.17
C ALA A 93 -4.22 -3.36 9.55
N ASP A 94 -5.52 -3.32 9.25
CA ASP A 94 -6.18 -4.27 8.36
C ASP A 94 -6.18 -3.72 6.92
N ALA A 95 -5.97 -4.58 5.93
CA ALA A 95 -6.07 -4.26 4.51
C ALA A 95 -6.93 -5.30 3.79
N ALA A 96 -7.65 -4.87 2.74
CA ALA A 96 -8.52 -5.74 1.96
C ALA A 96 -7.98 -6.07 0.56
N TYR A 97 -6.81 -5.52 0.21
CA TYR A 97 -6.16 -5.74 -1.07
C TYR A 97 -4.66 -5.99 -0.91
N ALA A 98 -4.09 -6.72 -1.86
CA ALA A 98 -2.65 -6.84 -2.05
C ALA A 98 -2.28 -6.64 -3.53
N ILE A 99 -1.02 -6.29 -3.81
CA ILE A 99 -0.47 -6.30 -5.16
C ILE A 99 0.65 -7.33 -5.25
N ASP A 100 0.47 -8.27 -6.18
CA ASP A 100 1.48 -9.22 -6.60
C ASP A 100 2.30 -8.70 -7.79
N LYS A 101 3.53 -9.23 -7.93
CA LYS A 101 4.46 -8.89 -9.02
C LYS A 101 4.66 -7.38 -9.15
N ALA A 102 4.76 -6.72 -8.00
CA ALA A 102 4.79 -5.28 -7.92
C ALA A 102 6.02 -4.69 -8.63
N ARG A 103 5.78 -3.60 -9.35
CA ARG A 103 6.80 -2.66 -9.83
C ARG A 103 6.56 -1.34 -9.14
N VAL A 104 7.61 -0.79 -8.53
CA VAL A 104 7.52 0.43 -7.73
C VAL A 104 8.42 1.49 -8.36
N LYS A 105 7.86 2.69 -8.57
CA LYS A 105 8.56 3.88 -9.04
C LYS A 105 8.21 5.04 -8.11
N VAL A 106 9.17 5.90 -7.80
CA VAL A 106 8.87 7.21 -7.19
C VAL A 106 8.11 8.06 -8.22
N VAL A 107 7.09 8.78 -7.77
CA VAL A 107 6.39 9.75 -8.63
C VAL A 107 7.32 10.94 -8.86
N GLU A 108 7.48 11.33 -10.12
CA GLU A 108 8.27 12.47 -10.54
C GLU A 108 7.34 13.56 -11.13
N GLU A 109 7.80 14.81 -11.19
CA GLU A 109 7.01 15.93 -11.74
C GLU A 109 6.54 15.67 -13.18
N ALA A 110 7.35 14.97 -13.98
CA ALA A 110 7.00 14.58 -15.35
C ALA A 110 5.86 13.54 -15.44
N ASP A 111 5.46 12.92 -14.33
CA ASP A 111 4.33 11.98 -14.27
C ASP A 111 2.97 12.68 -14.03
N LEU A 112 2.96 14.00 -13.76
CA LEU A 112 1.78 14.82 -13.46
C LEU A 112 1.31 15.64 -14.68
#